data_AF-A0A4V2XT88-F1
#
_entry.id   AF-A0A4V2XT88-F1
#
_cell.length_a   1.000
_cell.length_b   1.000
_cell.length_c   1.000
_cell.angle_alpha   90.00
_cell.angle_beta   90.00
_cell.angle_gamma   90.00
#
_symmetry.space_group_name_H-M   'P 1'
#
loop_
_entity.id
_entity.type
_entity.pdbx_description
1 polymer ?
#
loop_
_entity_poly.entity_id
_entity_poly.type
_entity_poly.pdbx_seq_one_letter_code
_entity_poly.pdbx_strand_id
1 'polypeptide(L)'
;MFQTIALSLLAGLAGTNALPHLIKGLVGEEFPNVLGNSPVRNALAGVTGIPLTALFVFWADIPSHPWAAAVSIVVGAYAMAAFHGLRGAFWLNTAAGRPNPAAPAGRSTPTG
;
A
#
# COMPACT_ATOMS: atom_id res chain seq x y z
N MET A 1 -0.78 4.26 24.85
CA MET A 1 -1.92 4.38 23.92
C MET A 1 -1.68 5.20 22.65
N PHE A 2 -1.20 6.47 22.68
CA PHE A 2 -0.99 7.23 21.42
C PHE A 2 -0.02 6.53 20.45
N GLN A 3 1.13 6.05 20.96
CA GLN A 3 2.07 5.25 20.19
C GLN A 3 1.40 4.00 19.59
N THR A 4 0.61 3.27 20.39
CA THR A 4 -0.13 2.09 19.93
C THR A 4 -1.06 2.43 18.77
N ILE A 5 -1.88 3.48 18.92
CA ILE A 5 -2.78 3.94 17.86
C ILE A 5 -1.99 4.29 16.59
N ALA A 6 -0.95 5.10 16.70
CA ALA A 6 -0.16 5.55 15.57
C ALA A 6 0.54 4.39 14.85
N LEU A 7 1.25 3.54 15.57
CA LEU A 7 1.99 2.42 14.97
C LEU A 7 1.06 1.33 14.44
N SER A 8 -0.06 1.04 15.12
CA SER A 8 -1.08 0.11 14.62
C SER A 8 -1.79 0.64 13.38
N LEU A 9 -2.08 1.95 13.30
CA LEU A 9 -2.61 2.59 12.10
C LEU A 9 -1.61 2.45 10.94
N LEU A 10 -0.33 2.74 11.19
CA LEU A 10 0.75 2.60 10.20
C LEU A 10 0.93 1.13 9.76
N ALA A 11 0.78 0.17 10.67
CA ALA A 11 0.80 -1.25 10.33
C ALA A 11 -0.33 -1.63 9.37
N GLY A 12 -1.56 -1.15 9.62
CA GLY A 12 -2.69 -1.34 8.70
C GLY A 12 -2.43 -0.73 7.32
N LEU A 13 -1.97 0.53 7.28
CA LEU A 13 -1.65 1.22 6.03
C LEU A 13 -0.53 0.51 5.26
N ALA A 14 0.59 0.22 5.92
CA ALA A 14 1.77 -0.38 5.31
C ALA A 14 1.50 -1.82 4.85
N GLY A 15 0.82 -2.63 5.67
CA GLY A 15 0.51 -4.02 5.35
C GLY A 15 -0.41 -4.13 4.14
N THR A 16 -1.50 -3.36 4.13
CA THR A 16 -2.42 -3.32 2.99
C THR A 16 -1.77 -2.73 1.73
N ASN A 17 -0.80 -1.82 1.87
CA ASN A 17 -0.05 -1.30 0.73
C ASN A 17 0.98 -2.30 0.19
N ALA A 18 1.66 -3.03 1.06
CA ALA A 18 2.75 -3.94 0.68
C ALA A 18 2.27 -5.09 -0.19
N LEU A 19 1.08 -5.62 0.10
CA LEU A 19 0.53 -6.79 -0.58
C LEU A 19 0.32 -6.60 -2.09
N PRO A 20 -0.41 -5.58 -2.60
CA PRO A 20 -0.57 -5.37 -4.03
C PRO A 20 0.76 -5.11 -4.73
N HIS A 21 1.70 -4.39 -4.11
CA HIS A 21 3.04 -4.20 -4.66
C HIS A 21 3.80 -5.52 -4.80
N LEU A 22 3.78 -6.37 -3.77
CA LEU A 22 4.42 -7.68 -3.82
C LEU A 22 3.79 -8.53 -4.93
N ILE A 23 2.47 -8.68 -4.92
CA ILE A 23 1.75 -9.54 -5.88
C ILE A 23 2.02 -9.06 -7.30
N LYS A 24 1.76 -7.78 -7.61
CA LYS A 24 1.98 -7.21 -8.94
C LYS A 24 3.43 -7.36 -9.40
N GLY A 25 4.39 -7.13 -8.50
CA GLY A 25 5.79 -7.30 -8.81
C GLY A 25 6.17 -8.74 -9.15
N LEU A 26 5.70 -9.71 -8.36
CA LEU A 26 5.96 -11.14 -8.57
C LEU A 26 5.30 -11.68 -9.85
N VAL A 27 4.17 -11.12 -10.28
CA VAL A 27 3.49 -11.52 -11.53
C VAL A 27 3.95 -10.73 -12.76
N GLY A 28 4.97 -9.87 -12.64
CA GLY A 28 5.51 -9.14 -13.78
C GLY A 28 4.67 -7.93 -14.22
N GLU A 29 3.80 -7.39 -13.36
CA GLU A 29 2.92 -6.27 -13.68
C GLU A 29 3.40 -4.94 -13.07
N GLU A 30 3.22 -3.86 -13.85
CA GLU A 30 3.42 -2.51 -13.35
C GLU A 30 2.25 -2.06 -12.45
N PHE A 31 2.56 -1.20 -11.49
CA PHE A 31 1.61 -0.62 -10.54
C PHE A 31 2.19 0.73 -10.07
N PRO A 32 1.35 1.73 -9.76
CA PRO A 32 1.87 3.04 -9.36
C PRO A 32 2.71 2.89 -8.10
N ASN A 33 3.98 3.29 -8.19
CA ASN A 33 4.95 3.07 -7.12
C ASN A 33 5.84 4.29 -6.98
N VAL A 34 6.11 4.70 -5.74
CA VAL A 34 6.95 5.85 -5.42
C VAL A 34 8.38 5.68 -5.97
N LEU A 35 8.87 4.45 -6.04
CA LEU A 35 10.18 4.10 -6.62
C LEU A 35 10.16 4.05 -8.15
N GLY A 36 8.99 4.18 -8.77
CA GLY A 36 8.73 4.14 -10.20
C GLY A 36 8.03 2.85 -10.67
N ASN A 37 7.36 2.93 -11.82
CA ASN A 37 6.48 1.88 -12.32
C ASN A 37 7.28 0.78 -13.02
N SER A 38 7.72 -0.23 -12.28
CA SER A 38 8.24 -1.47 -12.89
C SER A 38 7.92 -2.67 -11.99
N PRO A 39 7.82 -3.90 -12.56
CA PRO A 39 7.55 -5.08 -11.75
C PRO A 39 8.60 -5.32 -10.67
N VAL A 40 9.88 -5.11 -10.98
CA VAL A 40 10.98 -5.26 -10.01
C VAL A 40 10.83 -4.26 -8.86
N ARG A 41 10.52 -2.99 -9.16
CA ARG A 41 10.32 -1.96 -8.12
C ARG A 41 9.09 -2.23 -7.26
N ASN A 42 8.04 -2.82 -7.85
CA ASN A 42 6.88 -3.32 -7.12
C ASN A 42 7.24 -4.46 -6.17
N ALA A 43 7.97 -5.46 -6.64
CA ALA A 43 8.39 -6.59 -5.81
C ALA A 43 9.25 -6.09 -4.63
N LEU A 44 10.20 -5.19 -4.89
CA LEU A 44 11.03 -4.58 -3.84
C LEU A 44 10.18 -3.77 -2.84
N ALA A 45 9.25 -2.94 -3.31
CA ALA A 45 8.37 -2.18 -2.42
C ALA A 45 7.51 -3.09 -1.53
N GLY A 46 6.99 -4.18 -2.09
CA GLY A 46 6.24 -5.18 -1.33
C GLY A 46 7.09 -5.94 -0.31
N VAL A 47 8.25 -6.45 -0.75
CA VAL A 47 9.20 -7.16 0.12
C VAL A 47 9.74 -6.27 1.23
N THR A 48 9.92 -4.96 0.99
CA THR A 48 10.32 -4.00 2.04
C THR A 48 9.14 -3.62 2.95
N GLY A 49 7.93 -3.49 2.39
CA GLY A 49 6.74 -3.10 3.14
C GLY A 49 6.29 -4.14 4.18
N ILE A 50 6.50 -5.44 3.92
CA ILE A 50 6.13 -6.51 4.87
C ILE A 50 6.97 -6.44 6.17
N PRO A 51 8.32 -6.43 6.13
CA PRO A 51 9.15 -6.21 7.32
C PRO A 51 8.83 -4.89 8.02
N LEU A 52 8.59 -3.80 7.28
CA LEU A 52 8.20 -2.53 7.88
C LEU A 52 6.88 -2.64 8.66
N THR A 53 5.90 -3.37 8.13
CA THR A 53 4.65 -3.68 8.82
C THR A 53 4.91 -4.47 10.10
N ALA A 54 5.77 -5.50 10.03
CA ALA A 54 6.14 -6.29 11.20
C ALA A 54 6.83 -5.45 12.29
N LEU A 55 7.69 -4.50 11.90
CA LEU A 55 8.34 -3.56 12.82
C LEU A 55 7.33 -2.64 13.52
N PHE A 56 6.34 -2.12 12.78
CA PHE A 56 5.26 -1.34 13.39
C PHE A 56 4.45 -2.15 14.39
N VAL A 57 4.09 -3.39 14.05
CA VAL A 57 3.39 -4.31 14.96
C VAL A 57 4.23 -4.60 16.21
N PHE A 58 5.52 -4.88 16.02
CA PHE A 58 6.45 -5.20 17.10
C PHE A 58 6.59 -4.04 18.12
N TRP A 59 6.63 -2.79 17.65
CA TRP A 59 6.79 -1.61 18.50
C TRP A 59 5.47 -0.97 18.97
N ALA A 60 4.31 -1.46 18.53
CA ALA A 60 3.02 -0.83 18.83
C ALA A 60 2.50 -1.06 20.27
N ASP A 61 3.16 -1.88 21.10
CA ASP A 61 2.66 -2.19 22.46
C ASP A 61 1.21 -2.72 22.43
N ILE A 62 0.94 -3.62 21.48
CA ILE A 62 -0.38 -4.24 21.28
C ILE A 62 -0.89 -4.96 22.53
N PRO A 63 -0.08 -5.76 23.27
CA PRO A 63 -0.57 -6.49 24.43
C PRO A 63 -1.19 -5.60 25.52
N SER A 64 -0.68 -4.38 25.69
CA SER A 64 -1.18 -3.44 26.69
C SER A 64 -2.44 -2.69 26.24
N HIS A 65 -2.73 -2.64 24.93
CA HIS A 65 -3.85 -1.88 24.36
C HIS A 65 -4.51 -2.61 23.16
N PRO A 66 -4.98 -3.87 23.33
CA PRO A 66 -5.31 -4.75 22.20
C PRO A 66 -6.45 -4.21 21.33
N TRP A 67 -7.50 -3.63 21.93
CA TRP A 67 -8.63 -3.08 21.18
C TRP A 67 -8.28 -1.81 20.42
N ALA A 68 -7.51 -0.90 21.03
CA ALA A 68 -7.06 0.32 20.36
C ALA A 68 -6.16 -0.04 19.16
N ALA A 69 -5.27 -1.02 19.34
CA ALA A 69 -4.43 -1.55 18.27
C ALA A 69 -5.26 -2.16 17.13
N ALA A 70 -6.18 -3.09 17.46
CA ALA A 70 -7.02 -3.77 16.48
C ALA A 70 -7.87 -2.78 15.65
N VAL A 71 -8.56 -1.83 16.30
CA VAL A 71 -9.34 -0.79 15.61
C VAL A 71 -8.43 0.05 14.72
N SER A 72 -7.26 0.46 15.20
CA SER A 72 -6.33 1.28 14.42
C SER A 72 -5.78 0.55 13.20
N ILE A 73 -5.42 -0.73 13.32
CA ILE A 73 -5.00 -1.57 12.18
C ILE A 73 -6.13 -1.64 11.13
N VAL A 74 -7.36 -1.93 11.57
CA VAL A 74 -8.52 -2.04 10.68
C VAL A 74 -8.78 -0.72 9.96
N VAL A 75 -8.78 0.41 10.67
CA VAL A 75 -8.95 1.74 10.08
C VAL A 75 -7.86 2.04 9.05
N GLY A 76 -6.60 1.75 9.37
CA GLY A 76 -5.47 1.94 8.44
C GLY A 76 -5.60 1.08 7.19
N ALA A 77 -5.97 -0.20 7.36
CA ALA A 77 -6.20 -1.12 6.25
C ALA A 77 -7.33 -0.64 5.32
N TYR A 78 -8.48 -0.24 5.88
CA TYR A 78 -9.59 0.30 5.09
C TYR A 78 -9.23 1.61 4.39
N ALA A 79 -8.49 2.51 5.05
CA ALA A 79 -8.03 3.75 4.44
C ALA A 79 -7.14 3.48 3.22
N MET A 80 -6.19 2.56 3.33
CA MET A 80 -5.32 2.18 2.21
C MET A 80 -6.08 1.44 1.10
N ALA A 81 -7.00 0.55 1.47
CA ALA A 81 -7.85 -0.15 0.50
C ALA A 81 -8.73 0.83 -0.29
N ALA A 82 -9.34 1.81 0.38
CA ALA A 82 -10.11 2.87 -0.26
C ALA A 82 -9.22 3.74 -1.15
N PHE A 83 -8.04 4.14 -0.67
CA PHE A 83 -7.06 4.90 -1.45
C PHE A 83 -6.70 4.19 -2.77
N HIS A 84 -6.42 2.88 -2.74
CA HIS A 84 -6.15 2.11 -3.95
C HIS A 84 -7.40 1.90 -4.81
N GLY A 85 -8.54 1.57 -4.20
CA GLY A 85 -9.81 1.36 -4.90
C GLY A 85 -10.30 2.60 -5.65
N LEU A 86 -10.03 3.78 -5.12
CA LEU A 86 -10.32 5.08 -5.73
C LEU A 86 -9.21 5.57 -6.67
N ARG A 87 -8.24 4.71 -7.03
CA ARG A 87 -7.09 5.04 -7.90
C ARG A 87 -6.24 6.20 -7.36
N GLY A 88 -6.19 6.40 -6.05
CA GLY A 88 -5.45 7.49 -5.40
C GLY A 88 -3.97 7.52 -5.78
N ALA A 89 -3.33 6.35 -5.95
CA ALA A 89 -1.93 6.28 -6.39
C ALA A 89 -1.72 6.78 -7.83
N PHE A 90 -2.69 6.56 -8.72
CA PHE A 90 -2.66 7.11 -10.08
C PHE A 90 -2.85 8.63 -10.08
N TRP A 91 -3.77 9.11 -9.25
CA TRP A 91 -3.99 10.54 -9.06
C TRP A 91 -2.72 11.24 -8.51
N LEU A 92 -2.05 10.66 -7.51
CA LEU A 92 -0.80 11.20 -6.98
C LEU A 92 0.30 11.28 -8.04
N ASN A 93 0.45 10.26 -8.88
CA ASN A 93 1.41 10.32 -9.99
C ASN A 93 1.08 11.48 -10.93
N THR A 94 -0.19 11.61 -11.34
CA THR A 94 -0.63 12.72 -12.21
C THR A 94 -0.38 14.08 -11.57
N ALA A 95 -0.74 14.26 -10.30
CA ALA A 95 -0.54 15.51 -9.57
C ALA A 95 0.96 15.85 -9.40
N ALA A 96 1.82 14.85 -9.28
CA ALA A 96 3.26 14.99 -9.18
C ALA A 96 3.99 15.04 -10.54
N GLY A 97 3.26 15.04 -11.66
CA GLY A 97 3.86 15.00 -13.01
C GLY A 97 4.62 13.71 -13.33
N ARG A 98 4.34 12.61 -12.61
CA ARG A 98 4.95 11.29 -12.83
C ARG A 98 4.12 10.46 -13.79
N PRO A 99 4.74 9.61 -14.62
CA PRO A 99 3.99 8.73 -15.50
C PRO A 99 3.17 7.72 -14.68
N ASN A 100 2.01 7.33 -15.22
CA ASN A 100 1.26 6.19 -14.71
C ASN A 100 1.74 4.89 -15.40
N PRO A 101 1.56 3.73 -14.76
CA PRO A 101 1.83 2.42 -15.37
C PRO A 101 1.16 2.27 -16.73
N ALA A 102 1.79 1.53 -17.63
CA ALA A 102 1.18 1.20 -18.91
C ALA A 102 -0.15 0.45 -18.69
N ALA A 103 -1.16 0.75 -19.51
CA ALA A 103 -2.37 -0.05 -19.53
C ALA A 103 -2.01 -1.47 -20.01
N PRO A 104 -2.58 -2.54 -19.42
CA PRO A 104 -2.37 -3.90 -19.92
C PRO A 104 -2.72 -3.97 -21.41
N ALA A 105 -1.82 -4.53 -22.21
CA ALA A 105 -2.05 -4.77 -23.63
C ALA A 105 -3.34 -5.60 -23.80
N GLY A 106 -4.41 -4.96 -24.30
CA GLY A 106 -5.71 -5.60 -24.46
C GLY A 106 -6.91 -4.73 -24.04
N ARG A 107 -6.71 -3.62 -23.33
CA ARG A 107 -7.77 -2.62 -23.14
C ARG A 107 -7.75 -1.64 -24.31
N SER A 108 -8.49 -1.95 -25.37
CA SER A 108 -8.90 -0.93 -26.34
C SER A 108 -9.60 0.19 -25.57
N THR A 109 -9.20 1.43 -25.83
CA THR A 109 -9.95 2.62 -25.43
C THR A 109 -11.38 2.48 -25.95
N PRO A 110 -12.43 2.66 -25.12
CA PRO A 110 -13.74 2.92 -25.67
C PRO A 110 -13.64 4.25 -26.41
N THR A 111 -13.75 4.20 -27.73
CA THR A 111 -14.06 5.38 -28.53
C THR A 111 -15.48 5.79 -28.18
N GLY A 112 -15.62 6.72 -27.24
CA GLY A 112 -16.84 7.49 -26.98
C GLY A 112 -16.65 8.89 -27.53
#